data_AF-A0A1M7TR83-F1
#
_entry.id   AF-A0A1M7TR83-F1
#
_cell.length_a   1.000
_cell.length_b   1.000
_cell.length_c   1.000
_cell.angle_alpha   90.00
_cell.angle_beta   90.00
_cell.angle_gamma   90.00
#
_symmetry.space_group_name_H-M   'P 1'
#
loop_
_entity.id
_entity.type
_entity.pdbx_description
1 polymer ?
#
loop_
_entity_poly.entity_id
_entity_poly.type
_entity_poly.pdbx_seq_one_letter_code
_entity_poly.pdbx_strand_id
1 'polypeptide(L)'
;MAMPDYVEHSAGATEIGKLSAEAVVREYEIAAKEIEVMGTELMDLVKQCETVTRNALGVTEELKETAGRYREEAKRVFQQIENCSQVTAEVRNICNDLREKIAARNSATKTGQA
;
A
#
# COMPACT_ATOMS: atom_id res chain seq x y z
N MET A 1 41.85 4.11 27.94
CA MET A 1 40.80 3.34 28.63
C MET A 1 41.44 2.74 29.86
N ALA A 2 40.86 2.93 31.05
CA ALA A 2 41.39 2.29 32.25
C ALA A 2 41.25 0.77 32.11
N MET A 3 42.14 0.01 32.72
CA MET A 3 41.99 -1.44 32.78
C MET A 3 40.73 -1.79 33.58
N PRO A 4 39.88 -2.72 33.11
CA PRO A 4 38.72 -3.15 33.86
C PRO A 4 39.08 -3.71 35.23
N ASP A 5 38.17 -3.57 36.20
CA ASP A 5 38.38 -3.98 37.59
C ASP A 5 38.63 -5.48 37.76
N TYR A 6 38.24 -6.30 36.77
CA TYR A 6 38.47 -7.75 36.79
C TYR A 6 39.89 -8.16 36.39
N VAL A 7 40.73 -7.23 35.92
CA VAL A 7 42.10 -7.55 35.50
C VAL A 7 43.04 -7.51 36.70
N GLU A 8 43.41 -8.69 37.17
CA GLU A 8 44.37 -8.88 38.24
C GLU A 8 45.59 -9.67 37.76
N HIS A 9 46.79 -9.19 38.12
CA HIS A 9 48.04 -9.84 37.75
C HIS A 9 48.54 -10.76 38.86
N SER A 10 48.89 -12.00 38.51
CA SER A 10 49.55 -12.90 39.46
C SER A 10 50.96 -12.43 39.82
N ALA A 11 51.42 -12.72 41.05
CA ALA A 11 52.72 -12.29 41.55
C ALA A 11 53.92 -12.82 40.74
N GLY A 12 53.75 -13.93 40.01
CA GLY A 12 54.78 -14.54 39.17
C GLY A 12 54.81 -14.04 37.72
N ALA A 13 53.89 -13.17 37.31
CA ALA A 13 53.84 -12.65 35.94
C ALA A 13 55.01 -11.70 35.66
N THR A 14 55.70 -11.92 34.55
CA THR A 14 56.72 -10.98 34.05
C THR A 14 56.06 -9.68 33.61
N GLU A 15 56.80 -8.58 33.67
CA GLU A 15 56.28 -7.26 33.27
C GLU A 15 55.77 -7.24 31.82
N ILE A 16 56.51 -7.89 30.90
CA ILE A 16 56.09 -8.03 29.51
C ILE A 16 54.78 -8.84 29.42
N GLY A 17 54.67 -9.93 30.19
CA GLY A 17 53.45 -10.75 30.21
C GLY A 17 52.23 -9.97 30.69
N LYS A 18 52.38 -9.12 31.72
CA LYS A 18 51.32 -8.23 32.20
C LYS A 18 50.87 -7.26 31.12
N LEU A 19 51.81 -6.55 30.49
CA LEU A 19 51.50 -5.59 29.42
C LEU A 19 50.83 -6.24 28.21
N SER A 20 51.28 -7.43 27.80
CA SER A 20 50.65 -8.20 26.73
C SER A 20 49.24 -8.64 27.07
N ALA A 21 49.02 -9.15 28.29
CA ALA A 21 47.68 -9.55 28.74
C ALA A 21 46.72 -8.37 28.78
N GLU A 22 47.16 -7.22 29.30
CA GLU A 22 46.35 -6.01 29.29
C GLU A 22 46.05 -5.49 27.89
N ALA A 23 47.00 -5.60 26.95
CA ALA A 23 46.77 -5.19 25.56
C ALA A 23 45.65 -6.03 24.93
N VAL A 24 45.69 -7.34 25.12
CA VAL A 24 44.63 -8.25 24.66
C VAL A 24 43.29 -7.88 25.29
N VAL A 25 43.23 -7.68 26.61
CA VAL A 25 41.98 -7.28 27.28
C VAL A 25 41.45 -5.97 26.71
N ARG A 26 42.30 -4.96 26.47
CA ARG A 26 41.87 -3.70 25.86
C ARG A 26 41.24 -3.89 24.48
N GLU A 27 41.78 -4.76 23.64
CA GLU A 27 41.20 -5.07 22.33
C GLU A 27 39.82 -5.73 22.45
N TYR A 28 39.68 -6.69 23.36
CA TYR A 28 38.38 -7.33 23.61
C TYR A 28 37.34 -6.35 24.16
N GLU A 29 37.72 -5.46 25.07
CA GLU A 29 36.82 -4.43 25.61
C GLU A 29 36.38 -3.42 24.54
N ILE A 30 37.28 -3.06 23.62
CA ILE A 30 36.92 -2.22 22.46
C ILE A 30 35.90 -2.95 21.59
N ALA A 31 36.16 -4.21 21.24
CA ALA A 31 35.24 -5.01 20.43
C ALA A 31 33.88 -5.20 21.12
N ALA A 32 33.86 -5.45 22.44
CA ALA A 32 32.64 -5.55 23.22
C ALA A 32 31.82 -4.25 23.15
N LYS A 33 32.49 -3.10 23.29
CA LYS A 33 31.84 -1.79 23.17
C LYS A 33 31.30 -1.52 21.77
N GLU A 34 32.00 -1.94 20.73
CA GLU A 34 31.51 -1.83 19.35
C GLU A 34 30.26 -2.71 19.13
N ILE A 35 30.22 -3.91 19.73
CA ILE A 35 29.04 -4.78 19.70
C ILE A 35 27.85 -4.12 20.42
N GLU A 36 28.07 -3.48 21.57
CA GLU A 36 27.03 -2.74 22.28
C GLU A 36 26.47 -1.59 21.42
N VAL A 37 27.35 -0.81 20.77
CA VAL A 37 26.96 0.25 19.84
C VAL A 37 26.13 -0.32 18.70
N MET A 38 26.60 -1.39 18.05
CA MET A 38 25.84 -2.07 16.99
C MET A 38 24.46 -2.54 17.47
N GLY A 39 24.36 -2.99 18.73
CA GLY A 39 23.07 -3.32 19.35
C GLY A 39 22.12 -2.13 19.43
N THR A 40 22.63 -0.95 19.81
CA THR A 40 21.82 0.29 19.84
C THR A 40 21.37 0.73 18.45
N GLU A 41 22.25 0.66 17.46
CA GLU A 41 21.93 0.98 16.07
C GLU A 41 20.84 0.06 15.52
N LEU A 42 20.93 -1.25 15.81
CA LEU A 42 19.93 -2.23 15.40
C LEU A 42 18.55 -1.91 16.01
N MET A 43 18.49 -1.50 17.28
CA MET A 43 17.23 -1.11 17.90
C MET A 43 16.60 0.12 17.24
N ASP A 44 17.42 1.09 16.83
CA ASP A 44 16.91 2.27 16.13
C ASP A 44 16.43 1.95 14.72
N LEU A 45 17.09 1.02 14.02
CA LEU A 45 16.60 0.49 12.75
C LEU A 45 15.27 -0.26 12.92
N VAL A 46 15.11 -1.05 13.98
CA VAL A 46 13.83 -1.73 14.28
C VAL A 46 12.70 -0.70 14.44
N LYS A 47 12.90 0.38 15.20
CA LYS A 47 11.88 1.45 15.36
C LYS A 47 11.53 2.11 14.03
N GLN A 48 12.51 2.30 13.15
CA GLN A 48 12.28 2.82 11.80
C GLN A 48 11.45 1.84 10.96
N CYS A 49 11.77 0.55 10.98
CA CYS A 49 11.01 -0.49 10.30
C CYS A 49 9.55 -0.53 10.79
N GLU A 50 9.32 -0.50 12.10
CA GLU A 50 7.97 -0.46 12.68
C GLU A 50 7.17 0.76 12.20
N THR A 51 7.83 1.92 12.09
CA THR A 51 7.21 3.14 11.57
C THR A 51 6.84 3.00 10.10
N VAL A 52 7.73 2.47 9.27
CA VAL A 52 7.46 2.20 7.85
C VAL A 52 6.29 1.22 7.71
N THR A 53 6.26 0.14 8.49
CA THR A 53 5.17 -0.83 8.49
C THR A 53 3.84 -0.17 8.85
N ARG A 54 3.80 0.66 9.90
CA ARG A 54 2.59 1.39 10.28
C ARG A 54 2.11 2.32 9.18
N ASN A 55 3.02 3.05 8.55
CA ASN A 55 2.70 3.95 7.44
C ASN A 55 2.16 3.18 6.23
N ALA A 56 2.79 2.05 5.88
CA ALA A 56 2.35 1.21 4.78
C ALA A 56 0.93 0.65 5.00
N LEU A 57 0.59 0.27 6.25
CA LEU A 57 -0.76 -0.14 6.62
C LEU A 57 -1.77 1.01 6.45
N GLY A 58 -1.42 2.22 6.87
CA GLY A 58 -2.26 3.41 6.68
C GLY A 58 -2.55 3.68 5.20
N VAL A 59 -1.51 3.73 4.37
CA VAL A 59 -1.64 3.91 2.91
C VAL A 59 -2.47 2.80 2.28
N THR A 60 -2.31 1.55 2.74
CA THR A 60 -3.11 0.42 2.23
C THR A 60 -4.60 0.62 2.47
N GLU A 61 -4.98 1.20 3.61
CA GLU A 61 -6.38 1.47 3.92
C GLU A 61 -6.94 2.60 3.05
N GLU A 62 -6.18 3.68 2.85
CA GLU A 62 -6.54 4.77 1.94
C GLU A 62 -6.73 4.28 0.48
N LEU A 63 -5.89 3.33 0.04
CA LEU A 63 -6.02 2.70 -1.28
C LEU A 63 -7.31 1.88 -1.39
N LYS A 64 -7.69 1.13 -0.36
CA LYS A 64 -8.95 0.38 -0.34
C LYS A 64 -10.15 1.32 -0.40
N GLU A 65 -10.13 2.40 0.38
CA GLU A 65 -11.19 3.41 0.35
C GLU A 65 -11.32 4.01 -1.05
N THR A 66 -10.20 4.41 -1.65
CA THR A 66 -10.15 4.96 -3.00
C THR A 66 -10.71 3.97 -4.03
N ALA A 67 -10.28 2.71 -3.99
CA ALA A 67 -10.81 1.67 -4.85
C ALA A 67 -12.33 1.46 -4.65
N GLY A 68 -12.81 1.55 -3.40
CA GLY A 68 -14.24 1.53 -3.07
C GLY A 68 -15.00 2.66 -3.77
N ARG A 69 -14.52 3.90 -3.66
CA ARG A 69 -15.14 5.07 -4.32
C ARG A 69 -15.21 4.90 -5.84
N TYR A 70 -14.14 4.38 -6.47
CA TYR A 70 -14.15 4.11 -7.91
C TYR A 70 -15.19 3.07 -8.33
N ARG A 71 -15.41 2.02 -7.51
CA ARG A 71 -16.43 1.01 -7.79
C ARG A 71 -17.85 1.60 -7.70
N GLU A 72 -18.11 2.45 -6.71
CA GLU A 72 -19.40 3.13 -6.58
C GLU A 72 -19.67 4.11 -7.74
N GLU A 73 -18.66 4.89 -8.13
CA GLU A 73 -18.82 5.80 -9.28
C GLU A 73 -19.00 5.01 -10.60
N ALA A 74 -18.29 3.90 -10.78
CA ALA A 74 -18.49 3.02 -11.92
C ALA A 74 -19.93 2.48 -11.98
N LYS A 75 -20.49 2.05 -10.84
CA LYS A 75 -21.88 1.58 -10.74
C LYS A 75 -22.87 2.70 -11.09
N ARG A 76 -22.63 3.92 -10.61
CA ARG A 76 -23.45 5.09 -10.92
C ARG A 76 -23.46 5.41 -12.42
N VAL A 77 -22.29 5.47 -13.03
CA VAL A 77 -22.15 5.75 -14.48
C VAL A 77 -22.80 4.65 -15.31
N PHE A 78 -22.58 3.38 -14.93
CA PHE A 78 -23.23 2.24 -15.57
C PHE A 78 -24.76 2.40 -15.62
N GLN A 79 -25.39 2.71 -14.47
CA GLN A 79 -26.84 2.88 -14.39
C GLN A 79 -27.33 4.05 -15.25
N GLN A 80 -26.57 5.15 -15.30
CA GLN A 80 -26.91 6.30 -16.15
C GLN A 80 -26.89 5.93 -17.63
N ILE A 81 -25.90 5.14 -18.06
CA ILE A 81 -25.80 4.66 -19.45
C ILE A 81 -26.98 3.75 -19.78
N GLU A 82 -27.29 2.77 -18.93
CA GLU A 82 -28.43 1.87 -19.15
C GLU A 82 -29.75 2.62 -19.23
N ASN A 83 -30.01 3.53 -18.29
CA ASN A 83 -31.24 4.32 -18.28
C ASN A 83 -31.38 5.16 -19.56
N CYS A 84 -30.30 5.84 -19.98
CA CYS A 84 -30.30 6.64 -21.20
C CYS A 84 -30.52 5.79 -22.46
N SER A 85 -29.88 4.61 -22.51
CA SER A 85 -30.03 3.64 -23.60
C SER A 85 -31.46 3.13 -23.70
N GLN A 86 -32.08 2.79 -22.56
CA GLN A 86 -33.46 2.33 -22.48
C GLN A 86 -34.43 3.40 -22.99
N VAL A 87 -34.33 4.63 -22.47
CA VAL A 87 -35.18 5.76 -22.91
C VAL A 87 -35.03 5.98 -24.42
N THR A 88 -33.81 5.91 -24.94
CA THR A 88 -33.55 6.03 -26.38
C THR A 88 -34.21 4.91 -27.20
N ALA A 89 -34.18 3.68 -26.69
CA ALA A 89 -34.84 2.55 -27.34
C ALA A 89 -36.37 2.69 -27.31
N GLU A 90 -36.94 3.14 -26.20
CA GLU A 90 -38.38 3.41 -26.07
C GLU A 90 -38.84 4.48 -27.06
N VAL A 91 -38.11 5.60 -27.17
CA VAL A 91 -38.39 6.66 -28.17
C VAL A 91 -38.35 6.09 -29.59
N ARG A 92 -37.35 5.26 -29.91
CA ARG A 92 -37.25 4.61 -31.23
C ARG A 92 -38.48 3.74 -31.52
N ASN A 93 -38.91 2.94 -30.55
CA ASN A 93 -40.08 2.08 -30.70
C ASN A 93 -41.35 2.91 -30.91
N ILE A 94 -41.57 3.94 -30.10
CA ILE A 94 -42.72 4.86 -30.25
C ILE A 94 -42.73 5.52 -31.64
N CYS A 95 -41.57 5.99 -32.12
CA CYS A 95 -41.44 6.58 -33.46
C CYS A 95 -41.76 5.57 -34.57
N ASN A 96 -41.30 4.32 -34.44
CA ASN A 96 -41.60 3.25 -35.40
C ASN A 96 -43.09 2.93 -35.43
N ASP A 97 -43.72 2.74 -34.26
CA ASP A 97 -45.15 2.47 -34.14
C ASP A 97 -46.00 3.60 -34.76
N LEU A 98 -45.62 4.85 -34.52
CA LEU A 98 -46.30 6.01 -35.12
C LEU A 98 -46.15 6.02 -36.64
N ARG A 99 -44.95 5.73 -37.16
CA ARG A 99 -44.68 5.64 -38.60
C ARG A 99 -45.54 4.56 -39.26
N GLU A 100 -45.66 3.39 -38.65
CA GLU A 100 -46.48 2.29 -39.14
C GLU A 100 -47.96 2.66 -39.15
N LYS A 101 -48.48 3.29 -38.09
CA LYS A 101 -49.87 3.77 -38.04
C LYS A 101 -50.18 4.80 -39.14
N ILE A 102 -49.25 5.72 -39.41
CA ILE A 102 -49.39 6.69 -40.51
C ILE A 102 -49.41 5.99 -41.86
N ALA A 103 -48.49 5.04 -42.09
CA ALA A 103 -48.42 4.27 -43.33
C ALA A 103 -49.71 3.47 -43.57
N ALA A 104 -50.20 2.76 -42.55
CA ALA A 104 -51.44 1.98 -42.60
C ALA A 104 -52.67 2.86 -42.90
N ARG A 105 -52.76 4.03 -42.26
CA ARG A 105 -53.84 4.99 -42.53
C ARG A 105 -53.79 5.49 -43.97
N ASN A 106 -52.62 5.84 -44.47
CA ASN A 106 -52.44 6.31 -45.84
C ASN A 106 -52.76 5.24 -46.90
N SER A 107 -52.49 3.96 -46.62
CA SER A 107 -52.92 2.87 -47.49
C SER A 107 -54.43 2.66 -47.48
N ALA A 108 -55.09 2.80 -46.32
CA ALA A 108 -56.55 2.66 -46.20
C ALA A 108 -57.30 3.80 -46.92
N THR A 109 -56.80 5.03 -46.86
CA THR A 109 -57.41 6.17 -47.57
C THR A 109 -57.34 6.01 -49.10
N LYS A 110 -56.30 5.32 -49.62
CA LYS A 110 -56.15 5.05 -51.06
C LYS A 110 -57.07 3.95 -51.58
N THR A 111 -57.57 3.04 -50.74
CA THR A 111 -58.48 1.95 -51.15
C THR A 111 -59.95 2.36 -51.17
N GLY A 112 -60.32 3.45 -50.49
CA GLY A 112 -61.70 3.98 -50.45
C GLY A 112 -62.02 5.07 -51.50
N GLN A 113 -61.11 5.36 -52.42
CA GLN A 113 -61.28 6.36 -53.50
C GLN A 113 -61.27 5.73 -54.91
N ALA A 114 -61.45 4.42 -55.02
CA ALA A 114 -61.62 3.70 -56.28
C ALA A 114 -63.08 3.24 -56.47
#